data_AF-A0A4V3GLX7-F1
#
_entry.id   AF-A0A4V3GLX7-F1
#
_cell.length_a   1.000
_cell.length_b   1.000
_cell.length_c   1.000
_cell.angle_alpha   90.00
_cell.angle_beta   90.00
_cell.angle_gamma   90.00
#
_symmetry.space_group_name_H-M   'P 1'
#
loop_
_entity.id
_entity.type
_entity.pdbx_description
1 polymer ?
#
loop_
_entity_poly.entity_id
_entity_poly.type
_entity_poly.pdbx_seq_one_letter_code
_entity_poly.pdbx_strand_id
1 'polypeptide(L)'
;MQQHAHAAAGGESRSVADAVSRQRGGIAVQRRAPVAQMAPLALVPSTPVVQLLKIYRVQDNDAEKKRLTISDTGDVTVNKGPLNISIGVPDHALYYAAGARGNFDVVEFEVDDDKYKEIAEAVASQSDKERAEGTPTFNDATKPGHKIEIPEGPWLEKFKAAIVAGTGKVTGGPAFAEKAGAIAFSEKAVLSFVSQIFDFGDKAADRQVAKALKENGLEYDEDSGKFVNESATKVDWKELKARLWQIHNNYIDKNLRGAEGGGKVDKKHASKKKDKK
;
A
#
# COMPACT_ATOMS: atom_id res chain seq x y z
N MET A 1 18.87 45.99 -58.93
CA MET A 1 17.72 45.11 -59.24
C MET A 1 17.21 44.60 -57.90
N GLN A 2 16.23 45.29 -57.28
CA GLN A 2 14.77 45.06 -57.43
C GLN A 2 14.34 43.79 -56.64
N GLN A 3 13.41 43.75 -55.67
CA GLN A 3 12.33 44.63 -55.16
C GLN A 3 11.88 44.13 -53.74
N HIS A 4 11.57 45.04 -52.78
CA HIS A 4 10.26 45.31 -52.09
C HIS A 4 9.63 44.17 -51.24
N ALA A 5 8.94 44.37 -50.09
CA ALA A 5 8.33 45.53 -49.42
C ALA A 5 7.82 45.19 -47.97
N HIS A 6 7.80 46.23 -47.10
CA HIS A 6 6.78 46.69 -46.09
C HIS A 6 6.19 45.75 -45.00
N ALA A 7 5.82 46.17 -43.76
CA ALA A 7 5.55 47.46 -43.07
C ALA A 7 5.71 47.25 -41.52
N ALA A 8 6.28 48.16 -40.70
CA ALA A 8 5.74 49.36 -39.99
C ALA A 8 4.48 49.10 -39.10
N ALA A 9 4.29 49.58 -37.86
CA ALA A 9 4.72 50.77 -37.11
C ALA A 9 4.65 50.51 -35.57
N GLY A 10 5.45 51.11 -34.68
CA GLY A 10 5.34 52.49 -34.11
C GLY A 10 4.62 52.44 -32.75
N GLY A 11 5.24 52.65 -31.57
CA GLY A 11 5.71 53.93 -30.99
C GLY A 11 4.51 54.65 -30.30
N GLU A 12 4.50 55.25 -29.11
CA GLU A 12 5.43 55.73 -28.05
C GLU A 12 4.53 56.03 -26.82
N SER A 13 4.91 55.70 -25.58
CA SER A 13 5.61 56.53 -24.57
C SER A 13 4.87 57.79 -24.03
N ARG A 14 4.91 57.92 -22.69
CA ARG A 14 4.81 59.13 -21.82
C ARG A 14 3.41 59.60 -21.39
N SER A 15 3.18 60.25 -20.25
CA SER A 15 3.77 60.32 -18.89
C SER A 15 3.12 61.55 -18.22
N VAL A 16 2.52 61.35 -17.04
CA VAL A 16 2.50 62.26 -15.86
C VAL A 16 1.68 63.57 -15.92
N ALA A 17 0.76 63.67 -14.95
CA ALA A 17 0.20 64.84 -14.23
C ALA A 17 -0.51 65.94 -15.07
N ASP A 18 -1.55 66.62 -14.60
CA ASP A 18 -1.79 67.18 -13.28
C ASP A 18 -3.24 67.73 -13.19
N ALA A 19 -3.59 68.27 -12.03
CA ALA A 19 -4.63 69.28 -11.77
C ALA A 19 -5.89 68.86 -10.97
N VAL A 20 -5.74 69.14 -9.67
CA VAL A 20 -6.73 69.34 -8.61
C VAL A 20 -7.63 70.57 -8.86
N SER A 21 -8.91 70.52 -8.50
CA SER A 21 -9.59 71.68 -7.90
C SER A 21 -10.81 71.31 -7.02
N ARG A 22 -10.95 72.10 -5.95
CA ARG A 22 -11.83 72.01 -4.77
C ARG A 22 -13.30 72.34 -5.17
N GLN A 23 -14.37 72.12 -4.40
CA GLN A 23 -14.60 72.53 -3.01
C GLN A 23 -16.07 72.22 -2.60
N ARG A 24 -16.30 72.13 -1.27
CA ARG A 24 -17.53 72.43 -0.47
C ARG A 24 -18.43 71.28 -0.04
N GLY A 25 -18.70 71.29 1.27
CA GLY A 25 -19.44 70.28 2.00
C GLY A 25 -20.96 70.52 2.08
N GLY A 26 -21.61 69.50 2.62
CA GLY A 26 -23.02 69.48 2.99
C GLY A 26 -23.28 68.21 3.80
N ILE A 27 -23.70 68.38 5.05
CA ILE A 27 -24.06 67.30 5.98
C ILE A 27 -25.36 66.64 5.51
N ALA A 28 -25.37 65.32 5.33
CA ALA A 28 -26.60 64.54 5.14
C ALA A 28 -26.50 63.15 5.78
N VAL A 29 -27.10 63.06 6.97
CA VAL A 29 -27.81 61.95 7.61
C VAL A 29 -27.65 60.53 7.02
N GLN A 30 -27.14 59.64 7.87
CA GLN A 30 -27.10 58.18 7.70
C GLN A 30 -28.43 57.59 7.22
N ARG A 31 -28.38 56.81 6.13
CA ARG A 31 -29.35 55.76 5.84
C ARG A 31 -28.63 54.41 5.91
N ARG A 32 -29.03 53.58 6.89
CA ARG A 32 -28.58 52.18 6.99
C ARG A 32 -28.98 51.44 5.71
N ALA A 33 -28.01 50.82 5.05
CA ALA A 33 -28.28 49.83 4.02
C ALA A 33 -28.98 48.60 4.65
N PRO A 34 -29.93 47.96 3.94
CA PRO A 34 -30.59 46.77 4.45
C PRO A 34 -29.60 45.61 4.56
N VAL A 35 -29.70 44.85 5.65
CA VAL A 35 -28.97 43.61 5.88
C VAL A 35 -29.35 42.64 4.75
N ALA A 36 -28.41 42.31 3.89
CA ALA A 36 -28.58 41.23 2.93
C ALA A 36 -28.76 39.93 3.72
N GLN A 37 -29.94 39.31 3.59
CA GLN A 37 -30.16 37.93 4.01
C GLN A 37 -29.15 37.05 3.29
N MET A 38 -28.13 36.58 4.02
CA MET A 38 -27.25 35.53 3.53
C MET A 38 -28.11 34.28 3.38
N ALA A 39 -28.27 33.83 2.14
CA ALA A 39 -28.81 32.50 1.85
C ALA A 39 -27.94 31.46 2.58
N PRO A 40 -28.53 30.41 3.19
CA PRO A 40 -27.74 29.34 3.77
C PRO A 40 -26.91 28.70 2.66
N LEU A 41 -25.59 28.63 2.88
CA LEU A 41 -24.67 27.81 2.09
C LEU A 41 -25.28 26.41 2.00
N ALA A 42 -25.68 26.02 0.79
CA ALA A 42 -26.07 24.65 0.54
C ALA A 42 -24.89 23.77 0.95
N LEU A 43 -25.13 22.83 1.87
CA LEU A 43 -24.19 21.77 2.19
C LEU A 43 -23.90 21.04 0.88
N VAL A 44 -22.74 21.28 0.29
CA VAL A 44 -22.22 20.42 -0.76
C VAL A 44 -22.05 19.06 -0.10
N PRO A 45 -22.75 18.00 -0.53
CA PRO A 45 -22.50 16.68 0.03
C PRO A 45 -21.02 16.37 -0.20
N SER A 46 -20.28 16.18 0.88
CA SER A 46 -18.90 15.73 0.83
C SER A 46 -18.87 14.43 0.05
N THR A 47 -18.31 14.43 -1.15
CA THR A 47 -18.06 13.21 -1.91
C THR A 47 -17.30 12.26 -0.99
N PRO A 48 -17.76 11.02 -0.77
CA PRO A 48 -17.01 10.07 0.05
C PRO A 48 -15.60 9.94 -0.53
N VAL A 49 -14.59 10.15 0.33
CA VAL A 49 -13.19 9.98 -0.06
C VAL A 49 -12.96 8.49 -0.21
N VAL A 50 -12.90 8.01 -1.44
CA VAL A 50 -12.55 6.62 -1.74
C VAL A 50 -11.08 6.43 -1.39
N GLN A 51 -10.80 5.55 -0.42
CA GLN A 51 -9.43 5.12 -0.16
C GLN A 51 -9.05 4.05 -1.19
N LEU A 52 -7.86 4.19 -1.76
CA LEU A 52 -7.38 3.31 -2.83
C LEU A 52 -6.27 2.42 -2.29
N LEU A 53 -6.46 1.11 -2.44
CA LEU A 53 -5.43 0.12 -2.13
C LEU A 53 -4.70 -0.26 -3.42
N LYS A 54 -3.38 -0.20 -3.37
CA LYS A 54 -2.56 -0.62 -4.49
C LYS A 54 -2.39 -2.14 -4.51
N ILE A 55 -2.65 -2.73 -5.67
CA ILE A 55 -2.53 -4.17 -5.93
C ILE A 55 -1.36 -4.43 -6.86
N TYR A 56 -0.66 -5.53 -6.60
CA TYR A 56 0.43 -6.03 -7.41
C TYR A 56 0.16 -7.48 -7.79
N ARG A 57 0.33 -7.82 -9.06
CA ARG A 57 0.31 -9.20 -9.52
C ARG A 57 1.54 -9.49 -10.36
N VAL A 58 2.27 -10.52 -9.98
CA VAL A 58 3.30 -11.12 -10.84
C VAL A 58 2.58 -11.99 -11.87
N GLN A 59 2.84 -11.75 -13.16
CA GLN A 59 2.27 -12.53 -14.24
C GLN A 59 3.34 -13.09 -15.16
N ASP A 60 3.08 -14.28 -15.68
CA ASP A 60 3.87 -14.89 -16.74
C ASP A 60 3.65 -14.12 -18.06
N ASN A 61 4.68 -14.12 -18.90
CA ASN A 61 4.61 -13.52 -20.23
C ASN A 61 3.90 -14.45 -21.24
N ASP A 62 3.73 -15.72 -20.89
CA ASP A 62 2.88 -16.68 -21.59
C ASP A 62 1.40 -16.25 -21.57
N ALA A 63 0.84 -15.99 -22.75
CA ALA A 63 -0.52 -15.51 -22.92
C ALA A 63 -1.59 -16.44 -22.31
N GLU A 64 -1.38 -17.75 -22.30
CA GLU A 64 -2.34 -18.72 -21.75
C GLU A 64 -2.36 -18.71 -20.20
N LYS A 65 -1.27 -18.24 -19.60
CA LYS A 65 -1.10 -18.14 -18.15
C LYS A 65 -1.45 -16.77 -17.59
N LYS A 66 -1.65 -15.75 -18.45
CA LYS A 66 -2.06 -14.41 -18.03
C LYS A 66 -3.45 -14.44 -17.41
N ARG A 67 -3.53 -14.03 -16.14
CA ARG A 67 -4.82 -13.82 -15.45
C ARG A 67 -5.31 -12.38 -15.54
N LEU A 68 -4.47 -11.45 -15.97
CA LEU A 68 -4.84 -10.06 -16.18
C LEU A 68 -4.44 -9.62 -17.58
N THR A 69 -5.30 -8.81 -18.19
CA THR A 69 -5.00 -8.05 -19.41
C THR A 69 -5.28 -6.59 -19.12
N ILE A 70 -4.37 -5.71 -19.53
CA ILE A 70 -4.49 -4.26 -19.34
C ILE A 70 -4.71 -3.62 -20.71
N SER A 71 -5.78 -2.85 -20.85
CA SER A 71 -6.04 -2.08 -22.07
C SER A 71 -5.12 -0.85 -22.16
N ASP A 72 -5.11 -0.20 -23.31
CA ASP A 72 -4.39 1.07 -23.51
C ASP A 72 -4.91 2.21 -22.62
N THR A 73 -6.17 2.11 -22.16
CA THR A 73 -6.78 3.05 -21.21
C THR A 73 -6.43 2.74 -19.75
N GLY A 74 -5.73 1.64 -19.49
CA GLY A 74 -5.42 1.17 -18.14
C GLY A 74 -6.53 0.35 -17.49
N ASP A 75 -7.55 -0.08 -18.25
CA ASP A 75 -8.61 -0.92 -17.71
C ASP A 75 -8.13 -2.35 -17.52
N VAL A 76 -8.42 -2.93 -16.36
CA VAL A 76 -8.00 -4.28 -15.99
C VAL A 76 -9.11 -5.26 -16.33
N THR A 77 -8.79 -6.23 -17.19
CA THR A 77 -9.63 -7.41 -17.41
C THR A 77 -9.04 -8.60 -16.67
N VAL A 78 -9.86 -9.25 -15.84
CA VAL A 78 -9.47 -10.49 -15.14
C VAL A 78 -9.91 -11.71 -15.96
N ASN A 79 -8.95 -12.48 -16.44
CA ASN A 79 -9.16 -13.70 -17.22
C ASN A 79 -9.49 -14.90 -16.30
N LYS A 80 -9.88 -16.02 -16.92
CA LYS A 80 -10.24 -17.27 -16.21
C LYS A 80 -9.10 -17.80 -15.32
N GLY A 81 -9.47 -18.31 -14.16
CA GLY A 81 -8.64 -18.97 -13.16
C GLY A 81 -8.56 -18.20 -11.83
N PRO A 82 -8.04 -18.84 -10.77
CA PRO A 82 -7.83 -18.17 -9.49
C PRO A 82 -6.82 -17.03 -9.65
N LEU A 83 -7.10 -15.92 -8.94
CA LEU A 83 -6.30 -14.72 -9.01
C LEU A 83 -5.42 -14.60 -7.76
N ASN A 84 -4.12 -14.66 -7.99
CA ASN A 84 -3.09 -14.42 -6.97
C ASN A 84 -2.61 -12.98 -7.04
N ILE A 85 -2.70 -12.25 -5.93
CA ILE A 85 -2.33 -10.83 -5.85
C ILE A 85 -1.56 -10.53 -4.56
N SER A 86 -0.92 -9.38 -4.52
CA SER A 86 -0.32 -8.78 -3.35
C SER A 86 -0.88 -7.39 -3.11
N ILE A 87 -1.07 -7.01 -1.84
CA ILE A 87 -1.85 -5.82 -1.49
C ILE A 87 -1.03 -4.84 -0.65
N GLY A 88 -1.17 -3.56 -0.97
CA GLY A 88 -0.57 -2.42 -0.27
C GLY A 88 0.91 -2.23 -0.59
N VAL A 89 1.71 -3.28 -0.44
CA VAL A 89 3.17 -3.22 -0.58
C VAL A 89 3.69 -4.16 -1.69
N PRO A 90 4.75 -3.76 -2.42
CA PRO A 90 5.27 -4.51 -3.56
C PRO A 90 6.15 -5.70 -3.18
N ASP A 91 6.34 -6.01 -1.89
CA ASP A 91 7.38 -6.90 -1.39
C ASP A 91 7.33 -8.31 -2.00
N HIS A 92 6.14 -8.89 -2.13
CA HIS A 92 5.98 -10.18 -2.80
C HIS A 92 6.30 -10.07 -4.29
N ALA A 93 5.81 -9.03 -4.97
CA ALA A 93 6.11 -8.83 -6.40
C ALA A 93 7.61 -8.65 -6.63
N LEU A 94 8.30 -7.93 -5.75
CA LEU A 94 9.75 -7.76 -5.73
C LEU A 94 10.50 -9.08 -5.56
N TYR A 95 10.03 -9.96 -4.66
CA TYR A 95 10.65 -11.28 -4.44
C TYR A 95 10.73 -12.09 -5.74
N TYR A 96 9.68 -12.06 -6.58
CA TYR A 96 9.66 -12.78 -7.85
C TYR A 96 10.31 -12.02 -9.00
N ALA A 97 10.12 -10.69 -9.06
CA ALA A 97 10.69 -9.85 -10.11
C ALA A 97 12.22 -9.75 -10.05
N ALA A 98 12.81 -9.88 -8.84
CA ALA A 98 14.26 -9.86 -8.63
C ALA A 98 14.94 -11.23 -8.76
N GLY A 99 14.19 -12.31 -9.02
CA GLY A 99 14.68 -13.68 -9.04
C GLY A 99 14.99 -14.23 -10.44
N ALA A 100 15.88 -15.22 -10.51
CA ALA A 100 16.33 -15.88 -11.75
C ALA A 100 15.27 -16.73 -12.49
N ARG A 101 14.00 -16.71 -12.07
CA ARG A 101 12.95 -17.64 -12.54
C ARG A 101 12.20 -17.19 -13.81
N GLY A 102 12.64 -16.14 -14.48
CA GLY A 102 12.13 -15.75 -15.80
C GLY A 102 11.65 -14.30 -15.85
N ASN A 103 11.50 -13.80 -17.08
CA ASN A 103 10.91 -12.49 -17.39
C ASN A 103 9.43 -12.50 -16.98
N PHE A 104 9.14 -12.26 -15.71
CA PHE A 104 7.78 -11.97 -15.27
C PHE A 104 7.52 -10.48 -15.41
N ASP A 105 6.31 -10.14 -15.83
CA ASP A 105 5.80 -8.78 -15.72
C ASP A 105 5.11 -8.61 -14.37
N VAL A 106 5.13 -7.38 -13.86
CA VAL A 106 4.33 -6.97 -12.71
C VAL A 106 3.22 -6.07 -13.20
N VAL A 107 1.99 -6.48 -12.90
CA VAL A 107 0.78 -5.69 -13.10
C VAL A 107 0.49 -4.95 -11.81
N GLU A 108 0.36 -3.63 -11.91
CA GLU A 108 -0.03 -2.73 -10.83
C GLU A 108 -1.40 -2.14 -11.16
N PHE A 109 -2.29 -2.06 -10.17
CA PHE A 109 -3.59 -1.39 -10.31
C PHE A 109 -4.14 -1.02 -8.93
N GLU A 110 -5.25 -0.29 -8.90
CA GLU A 110 -5.88 0.14 -7.65
C GLU A 110 -7.25 -0.50 -7.48
N VAL A 111 -7.61 -0.75 -6.22
CA VAL A 111 -8.96 -1.14 -5.83
C VAL A 111 -9.51 -0.17 -4.80
N ASP A 112 -10.82 -0.02 -4.82
CA ASP A 112 -11.61 0.68 -3.83
C ASP A 112 -11.58 -0.12 -2.50
N ASP A 113 -11.02 0.49 -1.45
CA ASP A 113 -10.86 -0.13 -0.13
C ASP A 113 -12.20 -0.57 0.47
N ASP A 114 -13.24 0.26 0.34
CA ASP A 114 -14.56 -0.04 0.91
C ASP A 114 -15.17 -1.30 0.29
N LYS A 115 -14.94 -1.50 -1.02
CA LYS A 115 -15.39 -2.71 -1.73
C LYS A 115 -14.48 -3.90 -1.50
N TYR A 116 -13.20 -3.66 -1.25
CA TYR A 116 -12.23 -4.70 -0.95
C TYR A 116 -12.37 -5.24 0.48
N LYS A 117 -12.90 -4.43 1.41
CA LYS A 117 -13.01 -4.74 2.83
C LYS A 117 -13.64 -6.10 3.13
N GLU A 118 -14.71 -6.48 2.42
CA GLU A 118 -15.36 -7.78 2.63
C GLU A 118 -14.41 -8.96 2.31
N ILE A 119 -13.56 -8.82 1.29
CA ILE A 119 -12.54 -9.82 0.95
C ILE A 119 -11.48 -9.85 2.06
N ALA A 120 -11.03 -8.69 2.54
CA ALA A 120 -10.05 -8.60 3.62
C ALA A 120 -10.55 -9.25 4.91
N GLU A 121 -11.79 -8.99 5.29
CA GLU A 121 -12.45 -9.58 6.45
C GLU A 121 -12.59 -11.10 6.31
N ALA A 122 -13.01 -11.58 5.13
CA ALA A 122 -13.12 -13.01 4.86
C ALA A 122 -11.78 -13.74 4.93
N VAL A 123 -10.69 -13.10 4.52
CA VAL A 123 -9.33 -13.64 4.65
C VAL A 123 -8.90 -13.65 6.12
N ALA A 124 -9.16 -12.58 6.86
CA ALA A 124 -8.76 -12.43 8.26
C ALA A 124 -9.53 -13.36 9.23
N SER A 125 -10.77 -13.73 8.89
CA SER A 125 -11.61 -14.58 9.74
C SER A 125 -11.32 -16.08 9.61
N GLN A 126 -10.42 -16.49 8.70
CA GLN A 126 -10.16 -17.90 8.44
C GLN A 126 -9.22 -18.52 9.47
N SER A 127 -9.61 -19.71 9.95
CA SER A 127 -8.71 -20.63 10.64
C SER A 127 -8.34 -21.79 9.72
N ASP A 128 -7.16 -22.38 9.94
CA ASP A 128 -6.67 -23.50 9.13
C ASP A 128 -7.61 -24.73 9.16
N LYS A 129 -8.40 -24.89 10.23
CA LYS A 129 -9.30 -26.04 10.43
C LYS A 129 -10.72 -25.81 9.90
N GLU A 130 -11.16 -24.56 9.75
CA GLU A 130 -12.54 -24.21 9.37
C GLU A 130 -12.60 -23.39 8.08
N ARG A 131 -11.65 -23.63 7.18
CA ARG A 131 -11.62 -22.94 5.90
C ARG A 131 -12.73 -23.44 4.99
N ALA A 132 -13.73 -22.60 4.76
CA ALA A 132 -14.74 -22.88 3.75
C ALA A 132 -14.09 -22.95 2.36
N GLU A 133 -14.38 -24.02 1.62
CA GLU A 133 -13.93 -24.18 0.24
C GLU A 133 -14.42 -23.00 -0.62
N GLY A 134 -13.57 -22.52 -1.51
CA GLY A 134 -13.92 -21.41 -2.42
C GLY A 134 -13.95 -20.04 -1.75
N THR A 135 -13.27 -19.84 -0.63
CA THR A 135 -13.03 -18.50 -0.03
C THR A 135 -11.63 -17.97 -0.35
N PRO A 136 -11.41 -16.63 -0.35
CA PRO A 136 -10.09 -16.06 -0.58
C PRO A 136 -9.11 -16.42 0.53
N THR A 137 -7.85 -16.72 0.24
CA THR A 137 -6.90 -17.24 1.26
C THR A 137 -5.57 -16.50 1.27
N PHE A 138 -4.92 -16.43 2.42
CA PHE A 138 -3.49 -16.12 2.46
C PHE A 138 -2.72 -17.26 1.81
N ASN A 139 -1.90 -16.91 0.82
CA ASN A 139 -1.12 -17.88 0.09
C ASN A 139 0.37 -17.71 0.45
N ASP A 140 1.02 -18.80 0.88
CA ASP A 140 2.46 -18.90 1.13
C ASP A 140 3.05 -17.96 2.20
N ALA A 141 2.83 -18.30 3.47
CA ALA A 141 3.45 -17.63 4.62
C ALA A 141 4.99 -17.67 4.62
N THR A 142 5.63 -18.46 3.76
CA THR A 142 7.11 -18.54 3.71
C THR A 142 7.74 -17.47 2.83
N LYS A 143 6.95 -16.58 2.21
CA LYS A 143 7.40 -15.54 1.28
C LYS A 143 7.04 -14.13 1.77
N PRO A 144 7.87 -13.12 1.46
CA PRO A 144 7.56 -11.73 1.77
C PRO A 144 6.25 -11.25 1.15
N GLY A 145 5.55 -10.35 1.84
CA GLY A 145 4.37 -9.65 1.35
C GLY A 145 3.04 -10.34 1.69
N HIS A 146 1.97 -9.56 1.68
CA HIS A 146 0.60 -10.05 1.83
C HIS A 146 0.10 -10.61 0.52
N LYS A 147 0.31 -11.91 0.29
CA LYS A 147 -0.20 -12.62 -0.89
C LYS A 147 -1.55 -13.24 -0.59
N ILE A 148 -2.52 -12.93 -1.43
CA ILE A 148 -3.88 -13.45 -1.34
C ILE A 148 -4.21 -14.17 -2.64
N GLU A 149 -4.81 -15.35 -2.53
CA GLU A 149 -5.45 -16.05 -3.64
C GLU A 149 -6.97 -15.86 -3.56
N ILE A 150 -7.56 -15.33 -4.62
CA ILE A 150 -8.99 -15.15 -4.78
C ILE A 150 -9.48 -16.25 -5.74
N PRO A 151 -10.32 -17.19 -5.28
CA PRO A 151 -10.84 -18.26 -6.12
C PRO A 151 -11.84 -17.73 -7.16
N GLU A 152 -12.08 -18.50 -8.21
CA GLU A 152 -13.16 -18.20 -9.15
C GLU A 152 -14.53 -18.18 -8.46
N GLY A 153 -15.49 -17.47 -9.06
CA GLY A 153 -16.87 -17.40 -8.57
C GLY A 153 -17.18 -16.07 -7.88
N PRO A 154 -18.09 -16.05 -6.89
CA PRO A 154 -18.63 -14.82 -6.33
C PRO A 154 -17.57 -13.86 -5.78
N TRP A 155 -16.51 -14.38 -5.16
CA TRP A 155 -15.42 -13.56 -4.64
C TRP A 155 -14.62 -12.86 -5.73
N LEU A 156 -14.39 -13.52 -6.86
CA LEU A 156 -13.72 -12.90 -8.00
C LEU A 156 -14.58 -11.79 -8.61
N GLU A 157 -15.89 -11.96 -8.68
CA GLU A 157 -16.81 -10.92 -9.16
C GLU A 157 -16.87 -9.72 -8.21
N LYS A 158 -16.88 -9.96 -6.90
CA LYS A 158 -16.74 -8.88 -5.90
C LYS A 158 -15.42 -8.15 -6.06
N PHE A 159 -14.32 -8.88 -6.24
CA PHE A 159 -13.01 -8.28 -6.47
C PHE A 159 -12.98 -7.43 -7.75
N LYS A 160 -13.52 -7.94 -8.86
CA LYS A 160 -13.63 -7.19 -10.12
C LYS A 160 -14.40 -5.87 -9.94
N ALA A 161 -15.48 -5.88 -9.15
CA ALA A 161 -16.26 -4.67 -8.85
C ALA A 161 -15.50 -3.64 -7.98
N ALA A 162 -14.47 -4.08 -7.25
CA ALA A 162 -13.58 -3.21 -6.49
C ALA A 162 -12.48 -2.58 -7.35
N ILE A 163 -12.16 -3.13 -8.52
CA ILE A 163 -11.10 -2.59 -9.39
C ILE A 163 -11.48 -1.20 -9.90
N VAL A 164 -10.55 -0.26 -9.75
CA VAL A 164 -10.71 1.11 -10.23
C VAL A 164 -10.30 1.15 -11.71
N ALA A 165 -11.23 1.58 -12.56
CA ALA A 165 -11.02 1.71 -14.00
C ALA A 165 -9.84 2.64 -14.33
N GLY A 166 -9.09 2.32 -15.38
CA GLY A 166 -7.96 3.11 -15.87
C GLY A 166 -6.69 3.12 -15.01
N THR A 167 -6.61 2.33 -13.93
CA THR A 167 -5.46 2.34 -13.00
C THR A 167 -4.40 1.28 -13.31
N GLY A 168 -4.69 0.39 -14.23
CA GLY A 168 -3.84 -0.72 -14.63
C GLY A 168 -2.57 -0.30 -15.34
N LYS A 169 -1.45 -0.89 -14.93
CA LYS A 169 -0.14 -0.71 -15.55
C LYS A 169 0.64 -2.01 -15.56
N VAL A 170 1.37 -2.27 -16.64
CA VAL A 170 2.33 -3.38 -16.73
C VAL A 170 3.75 -2.81 -16.70
N THR A 171 4.60 -3.38 -15.85
CA THR A 171 6.03 -3.05 -15.78
C THR A 171 6.83 -4.35 -15.87
N GLY A 172 7.84 -4.40 -16.75
CA GLY A 172 8.72 -5.56 -16.84
C GLY A 172 9.49 -5.80 -15.54
N GLY A 173 9.65 -7.07 -15.15
CA GLY A 173 10.21 -7.49 -13.87
C GLY A 173 11.50 -6.76 -13.45
N PRO A 174 12.55 -6.70 -14.29
CA PRO A 174 13.78 -5.99 -13.94
C PRO A 174 13.57 -4.50 -13.65
N ALA A 175 12.79 -3.80 -14.49
CA ALA A 175 12.50 -2.37 -14.31
C ALA A 175 11.64 -2.12 -13.06
N PHE A 176 10.71 -3.03 -12.78
CA PHE A 176 9.93 -2.99 -11.54
C PHE A 176 10.84 -3.19 -10.32
N ALA A 177 11.72 -4.19 -10.35
CA ALA A 177 12.63 -4.50 -9.26
C ALA A 177 13.56 -3.35 -8.91
N GLU A 178 14.10 -2.66 -9.93
CA GLU A 178 14.93 -1.47 -9.74
C GLU A 178 14.14 -0.34 -9.05
N LYS A 179 12.97 0.00 -9.57
CA LYS A 179 12.15 1.11 -9.05
C LYS A 179 11.56 0.83 -7.67
N ALA A 180 10.90 -0.32 -7.52
CA ALA A 180 10.21 -0.66 -6.28
C ALA A 180 11.19 -1.13 -5.19
N GLY A 181 12.33 -1.71 -5.56
CA GLY A 181 13.36 -2.16 -4.60
C GLY A 181 13.95 -0.99 -3.81
N ALA A 182 14.24 0.13 -4.48
CA ALA A 182 14.76 1.33 -3.82
C ALA A 182 13.82 1.88 -2.74
N ILE A 183 12.50 1.76 -2.96
CA ILE A 183 11.47 2.23 -2.02
C ILE A 183 11.27 1.19 -0.92
N ALA A 184 11.09 -0.07 -1.30
CA ALA A 184 10.74 -1.16 -0.40
C ALA A 184 11.86 -1.53 0.57
N PHE A 185 13.12 -1.40 0.15
CA PHE A 185 14.30 -1.70 0.98
C PHE A 185 14.98 -0.42 1.50
N SER A 186 14.21 0.68 1.61
CA SER A 186 14.69 1.87 2.31
C SER A 186 14.56 1.71 3.83
N GLU A 187 15.40 2.41 4.59
CA GLU A 187 15.31 2.49 6.05
C GLU A 187 13.88 2.84 6.51
N LYS A 188 13.27 3.86 5.88
CA LYS A 188 11.90 4.29 6.19
C LYS A 188 10.88 3.16 6.02
N ALA A 189 11.00 2.37 4.95
CA ALA A 189 10.10 1.25 4.71
C ALA A 189 10.31 0.11 5.71
N VAL A 190 11.56 -0.16 6.09
CA VAL A 190 11.88 -1.16 7.12
C VAL A 190 11.38 -0.71 8.48
N LEU A 191 11.59 0.55 8.85
CA LEU A 191 11.12 1.15 10.09
C LEU A 191 9.59 1.05 10.20
N SER A 192 8.87 1.45 9.15
CA SER A 192 7.40 1.32 9.12
C SER A 192 6.95 -0.13 9.28
N PHE A 193 7.70 -1.09 8.75
CA PHE A 193 7.35 -2.52 8.87
C PHE A 193 7.67 -3.07 10.26
N VAL A 194 8.76 -2.61 10.88
CA VAL A 194 9.07 -2.90 12.29
C VAL A 194 7.94 -2.43 13.19
N SER A 195 7.47 -1.19 13.04
CA SER A 195 6.33 -0.67 13.82
C SER A 195 5.08 -1.51 13.64
N GLN A 196 4.75 -1.92 12.40
CA GLN A 196 3.60 -2.80 12.13
C GLN A 196 3.70 -4.14 12.88
N ILE A 197 4.90 -4.72 13.00
CA ILE A 197 5.08 -5.97 13.74
C ILE A 197 4.92 -5.74 15.24
N PHE A 198 5.36 -4.59 15.78
CA PHE A 198 5.16 -4.26 17.19
C PHE A 198 3.68 -3.98 17.54
N ASP A 199 2.91 -3.41 16.61
CA ASP A 199 1.48 -3.16 16.78
C ASP A 199 0.67 -4.46 17.01
N PHE A 200 1.25 -5.61 16.68
CA PHE A 200 0.69 -6.93 17.01
C PHE A 200 0.63 -7.23 18.50
N GLY A 201 1.50 -6.62 19.31
CA GLY A 201 1.59 -6.82 20.75
C GLY A 201 2.01 -8.23 21.20
N ASP A 202 2.64 -9.05 20.34
CA ASP A 202 3.16 -10.36 20.73
C ASP A 202 4.63 -10.30 21.12
N LYS A 203 4.85 -10.47 22.43
CA LYS A 203 6.18 -10.43 23.05
C LYS A 203 7.20 -11.41 22.45
N ALA A 204 6.78 -12.48 21.78
CA ALA A 204 7.71 -13.41 21.15
C ALA A 204 8.13 -12.94 19.74
N ALA A 205 7.23 -12.30 18.99
CA ALA A 205 7.55 -11.60 17.76
C ALA A 205 8.46 -10.39 18.05
N ASP A 206 8.11 -9.57 19.05
CA ASP A 206 8.87 -8.39 19.48
C ASP A 206 10.33 -8.73 19.80
N ARG A 207 10.55 -9.81 20.58
CA ARG A 207 11.90 -10.30 20.90
C ARG A 207 12.68 -10.76 19.66
N GLN A 208 12.01 -11.34 18.68
CA GLN A 208 12.65 -11.76 17.43
C GLN A 208 13.01 -10.55 16.56
N VAL A 209 12.15 -9.53 16.51
CA VAL A 209 12.43 -8.26 15.83
C VAL A 209 13.62 -7.57 16.47
N ALA A 210 13.61 -7.36 17.80
CA ALA A 210 14.71 -6.74 18.53
C ALA A 210 16.04 -7.49 18.32
N LYS A 211 16.01 -8.83 18.30
CA LYS A 211 17.18 -9.65 17.98
C LYS A 211 17.68 -9.43 16.55
N ALA A 212 16.78 -9.42 15.56
CA ALA A 212 17.14 -9.19 14.16
C ALA A 212 17.75 -7.80 13.94
N LEU A 213 17.21 -6.77 14.58
CA LEU A 213 17.75 -5.42 14.55
C LEU A 213 19.15 -5.35 15.17
N LYS A 214 19.31 -5.92 16.38
CA LYS A 214 20.60 -5.92 17.10
C LYS A 214 21.71 -6.64 16.33
N GLU A 215 21.40 -7.75 15.66
CA GLU A 215 22.36 -8.47 14.80
C GLU A 215 22.80 -7.65 13.58
N ASN A 216 22.03 -6.63 13.19
CA ASN A 216 22.37 -5.65 12.15
C ASN A 216 22.90 -4.33 12.72
N GLY A 217 23.24 -4.28 14.01
CA GLY A 217 23.74 -3.08 14.68
C GLY A 217 22.69 -1.99 14.89
N LEU A 218 21.41 -2.31 14.75
CA LEU A 218 20.30 -1.39 14.94
C LEU A 218 19.64 -1.59 16.31
N GLU A 219 19.17 -0.50 16.87
CA GLU A 219 18.31 -0.48 18.05
C GLU A 219 17.08 0.37 17.72
N TYR A 220 15.89 -0.11 18.07
CA TYR A 220 14.62 0.55 17.83
C TYR A 220 14.07 1.08 19.14
N ASP A 221 13.75 2.36 19.14
CA ASP A 221 13.04 3.03 20.23
C ASP A 221 11.55 3.04 19.90
N GLU A 222 10.78 2.25 20.65
CA GLU A 222 9.32 2.12 20.51
C GLU A 222 8.61 3.45 20.79
N ASP A 223 9.13 4.28 21.72
CA ASP A 223 8.48 5.53 22.12
C ASP A 223 8.62 6.61 21.04
N SER A 224 9.78 6.69 20.39
CA SER A 224 10.02 7.64 19.31
C SER A 224 9.71 7.09 17.91
N GLY A 225 9.54 5.77 17.78
CA GLY A 225 9.33 5.08 16.51
C GLY A 225 10.53 5.20 15.57
N LYS A 226 11.76 5.25 16.09
CA LYS A 226 12.99 5.50 15.32
C LYS A 226 14.10 4.52 15.69
N PHE A 227 15.07 4.38 14.78
CA PHE A 227 16.34 3.75 15.14
C PHE A 227 17.21 4.73 15.93
N VAL A 228 17.76 4.28 17.06
CA VAL A 228 18.47 5.14 18.04
C VAL A 228 19.99 5.01 17.97
N ASN A 229 20.51 3.99 17.28
CA ASN A 229 21.95 3.78 17.14
C ASN A 229 22.30 3.47 15.67
N GLU A 230 22.70 4.51 14.94
CA GLU A 230 23.17 4.42 13.54
C GLU A 230 24.68 4.15 13.44
N SER A 231 25.32 3.60 14.49
CA SER A 231 26.73 3.18 14.39
C SER A 231 26.94 1.96 13.47
N ALA A 232 25.86 1.41 12.91
CA ALA A 232 25.88 0.31 11.96
C ALA A 232 26.56 0.71 10.64
N THR A 233 27.71 0.09 10.38
CA THR A 233 28.28 -0.01 9.03
C THR A 233 27.26 -0.66 8.08
N LYS A 234 26.79 0.12 7.09
CA LYS A 234 26.00 -0.30 5.91
C LYS A 234 25.09 -1.51 6.13
N VAL A 235 23.91 -1.28 6.72
CA VAL A 235 22.85 -2.28 6.87
C VAL A 235 22.41 -2.81 5.51
N ASP A 236 22.34 -4.14 5.36
CA ASP A 236 21.63 -4.76 4.23
C ASP A 236 20.13 -4.77 4.52
N TRP A 237 19.46 -3.68 4.11
CA TRP A 237 18.03 -3.51 4.32
C TRP A 237 17.17 -4.58 3.65
N LYS A 238 17.66 -5.20 2.57
CA LYS A 238 16.93 -6.25 1.86
C LYS A 238 16.94 -7.53 2.68
N GLU A 239 18.09 -7.94 3.19
CA GLU A 239 18.22 -9.12 4.05
C GLU A 239 17.45 -8.94 5.36
N LEU A 240 17.59 -7.78 6.01
CA LEU A 240 16.85 -7.47 7.23
C LEU A 240 15.34 -7.53 6.99
N LYS A 241 14.83 -6.90 5.92
CA LYS A 241 13.40 -6.92 5.60
C LYS A 241 12.88 -8.33 5.34
N ALA A 242 13.65 -9.18 4.65
CA ALA A 242 13.27 -10.57 4.41
C ALA A 242 13.12 -11.35 5.73
N ARG A 243 14.01 -11.13 6.69
CA ARG A 243 13.93 -11.74 8.03
C ARG A 243 12.75 -11.22 8.84
N LEU A 244 12.48 -9.92 8.79
CA LEU A 244 11.30 -9.33 9.44
C LEU A 244 10.01 -9.92 8.86
N TRP A 245 9.95 -10.17 7.55
CA TRP A 245 8.81 -10.81 6.91
C TRP A 245 8.56 -12.23 7.44
N GLN A 246 9.62 -13.00 7.67
CA GLN A 246 9.48 -14.32 8.25
C GLN A 246 8.90 -14.25 9.67
N ILE A 247 9.33 -13.27 10.48
CA ILE A 247 8.80 -13.06 11.84
C ILE A 247 7.32 -12.68 11.78
N HIS A 248 6.99 -11.70 10.94
CA HIS A 248 5.62 -11.24 10.68
C HIS A 248 4.71 -12.41 10.27
N ASN A 249 5.09 -13.17 9.25
CA ASN A 249 4.27 -14.25 8.74
C ASN A 249 4.12 -15.40 9.73
N ASN A 250 5.16 -15.72 10.50
CA ASN A 250 5.05 -16.72 11.57
C ASN A 250 4.06 -16.29 12.66
N TYR A 251 3.98 -14.99 12.97
CA TYR A 251 2.97 -14.45 13.88
C TYR A 251 1.57 -14.59 13.30
N ILE A 252 1.36 -14.14 12.06
CA ILE A 252 0.06 -14.22 11.38
C ILE A 252 -0.39 -15.69 11.29
N ASP A 253 0.52 -16.59 10.87
CA ASP A 253 0.28 -18.02 10.81
C ASP A 253 -0.08 -18.59 12.19
N LYS A 254 0.69 -18.28 13.24
CA LYS A 254 0.40 -18.72 14.61
C LYS A 254 -0.97 -18.24 15.09
N ASN A 255 -1.42 -17.03 14.76
CA ASN A 255 -2.67 -16.50 15.27
C ASN A 255 -3.89 -16.89 14.43
N LEU A 256 -3.74 -17.00 13.11
CA LEU A 256 -4.76 -17.58 12.24
C LEU A 256 -4.93 -19.09 12.52
N ARG A 257 -3.84 -19.79 12.90
CA ARG A 257 -3.87 -21.24 13.20
C ARG A 257 -4.07 -21.57 14.69
N GLY A 258 -3.87 -20.61 15.59
CA GLY A 258 -3.74 -20.81 17.03
C GLY A 258 -4.87 -20.25 17.88
N ALA A 259 -5.97 -19.78 17.29
CA ALA A 259 -7.19 -19.43 18.03
C ALA A 259 -7.78 -20.61 18.84
N GLU A 260 -7.28 -21.85 18.64
CA GLU A 260 -7.57 -22.98 19.53
C GLU A 260 -6.31 -23.74 19.93
N GLY A 261 -5.80 -23.44 21.13
CA GLY A 261 -4.66 -24.17 21.69
C GLY A 261 -4.33 -23.87 23.15
N GLY A 262 -5.25 -23.30 23.92
CA GLY A 262 -5.13 -23.16 25.37
C GLY A 262 -5.35 -24.48 26.12
N GLY A 263 -4.79 -25.59 25.62
CA GLY A 263 -4.75 -26.87 26.34
C GLY A 263 -3.58 -26.86 27.31
N LYS A 264 -3.86 -26.65 28.60
CA LYS A 264 -2.90 -26.95 29.67
C LYS A 264 -2.32 -28.34 29.43
N VAL A 265 -1.03 -28.43 29.13
CA VAL A 265 -0.30 -29.68 29.27
C VAL A 265 -0.08 -29.88 30.76
N ASP A 266 -1.03 -30.58 31.39
CA ASP A 266 -0.85 -31.13 32.72
C ASP A 266 0.37 -32.04 32.69
N LYS A 267 1.46 -31.59 33.32
CA LYS A 267 2.58 -32.44 33.69
C LYS A 267 2.09 -33.46 34.72
N LYS A 268 1.59 -34.61 34.27
CA LYS A 268 1.44 -35.80 35.12
C LYS A 268 2.39 -36.90 34.66
N HIS A 269 3.45 -37.03 35.47
CA HIS A 269 4.17 -38.25 35.84
C HIS A 269 4.23 -39.40 34.83
N ALA A 270 5.39 -39.55 34.18
CA ALA A 270 5.93 -40.86 33.84
C ALA A 270 7.09 -41.16 34.80
N SER A 271 6.75 -41.79 35.93
CA SER A 271 7.73 -42.41 36.83
C SER A 271 8.40 -43.59 36.12
N LYS A 272 9.73 -43.62 36.26
CA LYS A 272 10.63 -44.72 35.93
C LYS A 272 10.05 -46.08 36.33
N LYS A 273 10.00 -47.02 35.39
CA LYS A 273 10.31 -48.42 35.68
C LYS A 273 11.55 -48.82 34.90
N LYS A 274 12.68 -48.85 35.62
CA LYS A 274 13.80 -49.73 35.31
C LYS A 274 13.37 -51.10 35.79
N ASP A 275 13.22 -52.06 34.89
CA ASP A 275 13.36 -53.46 35.25
C ASP A 275 14.61 -54.02 34.57
N LYS A 276 15.58 -54.32 35.42
CA LYS A 276 16.77 -55.14 35.17
C LYS A 276 16.37 -56.58 35.47
N LYS A 277 16.50 -57.44 34.46
CA LYS A 277 17.00 -58.84 34.44
C LYS A 277 16.17 -59.69 33.50
#